data_AF-Q6MM19-F1
#
_entry.id   AF-Q6MM19-F1
#
_cell.length_a   1.000
_cell.length_b   1.000
_cell.length_c   1.000
_cell.angle_alpha   90.00
_cell.angle_beta   90.00
_cell.angle_gamma   90.00
#
_symmetry.space_group_name_H-M   'P 1'
#
loop_
_entity.id
_entity.type
_entity.pdbx_description
1 polymer ?
#
loop_
_entity_poly.entity_id
_entity_poly.type
_entity_poly.pdbx_seq_one_letter_code
_entity_poly.pdbx_strand_id
1 'polypeptide(L)'
;MFKIALALTLLAAHAAPLNSAEDFFKESQAAFEKASKETTFEKKGTALKALEKSFEATLNQYEKSNPTEGDDKEQDVARLFYTLEPAFELAKLKDKTKKDCARKKQDVMTGDNQAEDAPASPNAKEALRWIELLCK
;
A
#
# COMPACT_ATOMS: atom_id res chain seq x y z
N MET A 1 42.49 40.65 16.50
CA MET A 1 42.17 39.22 16.73
C MET A 1 40.66 39.05 16.57
N PHE A 2 40.19 38.61 15.40
CA PHE A 2 38.76 38.41 15.16
C PHE A 2 38.38 36.97 15.54
N LYS A 3 37.53 36.83 16.56
CA LYS A 3 36.91 35.56 16.94
C LYS A 3 35.76 35.29 15.98
N ILE A 4 35.93 34.33 15.08
CA ILE A 4 34.85 33.81 14.25
C ILE A 4 33.99 32.92 15.15
N ALA A 5 32.80 33.40 15.51
CA ALA A 5 31.79 32.59 16.17
C ALA A 5 31.21 31.63 15.12
N LEU A 6 31.60 30.36 15.19
CA LEU A 6 30.97 29.28 14.43
C LEU A 6 29.58 29.05 15.05
N ALA A 7 28.56 29.68 14.47
CA ALA A 7 27.18 29.37 14.81
C ALA A 7 26.85 27.98 14.26
N LEU A 8 26.94 26.95 15.11
CA LEU A 8 26.37 25.63 14.85
C LEU A 8 24.85 25.79 14.82
N THR A 9 24.27 26.01 13.64
CA THR A 9 22.84 25.80 13.42
C THR A 9 22.59 24.29 13.51
N LEU A 10 22.20 23.84 14.70
CA LEU A 10 21.56 22.55 14.91
C LEU A 10 20.23 22.57 14.14
N LEU A 11 20.23 22.06 12.90
CA LEU A 11 18.98 21.66 12.26
C LEU A 11 18.40 20.52 13.10
N ALA A 12 17.35 20.81 13.86
CA ALA A 12 16.50 19.78 14.40
C ALA A 12 15.92 19.01 13.21
N ALA A 13 16.47 17.83 12.93
CA ALA A 13 15.90 16.86 12.01
C ALA A 13 14.55 16.43 12.61
N HIS A 14 13.50 17.18 12.29
CA HIS A 14 12.14 16.71 12.51
C HIS A 14 11.97 15.52 11.58
N ALA A 15 11.97 14.31 12.15
CA ALA A 15 11.61 13.12 11.41
C ALA A 15 10.24 13.38 10.78
N ALA A 16 10.15 13.28 9.45
CA ALA A 16 8.89 13.45 8.76
C ALA A 16 7.86 12.46 9.34
N PRO A 17 6.57 12.86 9.48
CA PRO A 17 5.56 11.92 9.92
C PRO A 17 5.50 10.73 8.98
N LEU A 18 5.30 9.53 9.53
CA LEU A 18 5.10 8.31 8.75
C LEU A 18 3.82 8.41 7.92
N ASN A 19 3.82 7.74 6.76
CA ASN A 19 2.67 7.71 5.87
C ASN A 19 1.43 7.12 6.58
N SER A 20 0.29 7.77 6.40
CA SER A 20 -1.02 7.29 6.84
C SER A 20 -1.69 6.43 5.76
N ALA A 21 -2.82 5.79 6.09
CA ALA A 21 -3.64 5.09 5.10
C ALA A 21 -4.10 6.04 3.97
N GLU A 22 -4.41 7.32 4.27
CA GLU A 22 -4.79 8.31 3.26
C GLU A 22 -3.64 8.59 2.27
N ASP A 23 -2.40 8.68 2.76
CA ASP A 23 -1.22 8.84 1.92
C ASP A 23 -1.02 7.64 1.01
N PHE A 24 -1.29 6.43 1.52
CA PHE A 24 -1.26 5.21 0.72
C PHE A 24 -2.39 5.13 -0.31
N PHE A 25 -3.60 5.62 -0.03
CA PHE A 25 -4.63 5.73 -1.07
C PHE A 25 -4.19 6.65 -2.21
N LYS A 26 -3.52 7.77 -1.90
CA LYS A 26 -2.96 8.68 -2.91
C LYS A 26 -1.82 8.04 -3.70
N GLU A 27 -0.89 7.37 -3.02
CA GLU A 27 0.21 6.64 -3.65
C GLU A 27 -0.33 5.54 -4.57
N SER A 28 -1.31 4.77 -4.07
CA SER A 28 -1.98 3.71 -4.81
C SER A 28 -2.68 4.24 -6.05
N GLN A 29 -3.39 5.37 -5.95
CA GLN A 29 -3.99 6.06 -7.11
C GLN A 29 -2.94 6.43 -8.17
N ALA A 30 -1.85 7.07 -7.76
CA ALA A 30 -0.79 7.45 -8.69
C ALA A 30 -0.11 6.23 -9.33
N ALA A 31 0.08 5.14 -8.58
CA ALA A 31 0.61 3.88 -9.10
C ALA A 31 -0.37 3.21 -10.07
N PHE A 32 -1.67 3.22 -9.74
CA PHE A 32 -2.73 2.64 -10.57
C PHE A 32 -2.82 3.35 -11.92
N GLU A 33 -2.79 4.68 -11.95
CA GLU A 33 -2.83 5.47 -13.20
C GLU A 33 -1.62 5.22 -14.11
N LYS A 34 -0.45 4.93 -13.52
CA LYS A 34 0.74 4.53 -14.29
C LYS A 34 0.54 3.12 -14.84
N ALA A 35 0.16 2.19 -13.98
CA ALA A 35 -0.06 0.79 -14.35
C ALA A 35 -1.18 0.61 -15.37
N SER A 36 -2.23 1.43 -15.35
CA SER A 36 -3.35 1.35 -16.30
C SER A 36 -2.96 1.68 -17.74
N LYS A 37 -1.80 2.31 -17.94
CA LYS A 37 -1.23 2.62 -19.25
C LYS A 37 -0.31 1.51 -19.77
N GLU A 38 -0.02 0.51 -18.95
CA GLU A 38 0.86 -0.60 -19.31
C GLU A 38 0.09 -1.72 -20.02
N THR A 39 0.76 -2.36 -20.99
CA THR A 39 0.14 -3.38 -21.85
C THR A 39 0.38 -4.81 -21.38
N THR A 40 1.37 -5.04 -20.53
CA THR A 40 1.75 -6.38 -20.06
C THR A 40 1.44 -6.56 -18.59
N PHE A 41 1.07 -7.80 -18.23
CA PHE A 41 0.82 -8.18 -16.84
C PHE A 41 2.02 -7.87 -15.93
N GLU A 42 3.24 -8.17 -16.38
CA GLU A 42 4.48 -7.93 -15.63
C GLU A 42 4.69 -6.45 -15.30
N LYS A 43 4.44 -5.55 -16.26
CA LYS A 43 4.62 -4.11 -16.05
C LYS A 43 3.57 -3.54 -15.11
N LYS A 44 2.30 -3.95 -15.26
CA LYS A 44 1.24 -3.64 -14.29
C LYS A 44 1.61 -4.12 -12.89
N GLY A 45 2.10 -5.35 -12.78
CA GLY A 45 2.54 -5.96 -11.52
C GLY A 45 3.75 -5.25 -10.89
N THR A 46 4.66 -4.71 -11.69
CA THR A 46 5.82 -3.95 -11.18
C THR A 46 5.40 -2.72 -10.38
N ALA A 47 4.38 -1.97 -10.84
CA ALA A 47 3.86 -0.82 -10.10
C ALA A 47 3.26 -1.25 -8.75
N LEU A 48 2.51 -2.35 -8.73
CA LEU A 48 1.89 -2.85 -7.52
C LEU A 48 2.91 -3.41 -6.51
N LYS A 49 3.98 -4.06 -6.98
CA LYS A 49 5.12 -4.48 -6.14
C LYS A 49 5.88 -3.31 -5.54
N ALA A 50 5.96 -2.18 -6.24
CA ALA A 50 6.57 -0.98 -5.69
C ALA A 50 5.73 -0.40 -4.55
N LEU A 51 4.41 -0.39 -4.72
CA LEU A 51 3.46 0.01 -3.68
C LEU A 51 3.57 -0.92 -2.46
N GLU A 52 3.60 -2.24 -2.66
CA GLU A 52 3.81 -3.23 -1.59
C GLU A 52 5.06 -2.92 -0.75
N LYS A 53 6.19 -2.66 -1.40
CA LYS A 53 7.43 -2.28 -0.71
C LYS A 53 7.32 -0.98 0.06
N SER A 54 6.55 0.00 -0.43
CA SER A 54 6.31 1.26 0.28
C SER A 54 5.52 1.03 1.58
N PHE A 55 4.49 0.17 1.52
CA PHE A 55 3.76 -0.29 2.71
C PHE A 55 4.68 -1.00 3.70
N GLU A 56 5.41 -2.03 3.25
CA GLU A 56 6.33 -2.80 4.10
C GLU A 56 7.35 -1.88 4.77
N ALA A 57 7.93 -0.93 4.03
CA ALA A 57 8.90 0.02 4.57
C ALA A 57 8.30 0.94 5.63
N THR A 58 7.02 1.31 5.48
CA THR A 58 6.31 2.17 6.44
C THR A 58 5.87 1.40 7.68
N LEU A 59 5.30 0.21 7.53
CA LEU A 59 4.94 -0.66 8.65
C LEU A 59 6.17 -1.03 9.50
N ASN A 60 7.29 -1.37 8.86
CA ASN A 60 8.57 -1.57 9.55
C ASN A 60 9.06 -0.32 10.31
N GLN A 61 8.67 0.89 9.89
CA GLN A 61 9.02 2.12 10.61
C GLN A 61 8.08 2.37 11.79
N TYR A 62 6.79 2.05 11.65
CA TYR A 62 5.83 2.07 12.76
C TYR A 62 6.28 1.12 13.88
N GLU A 63 6.58 -0.14 13.57
CA GLU A 63 7.05 -1.14 14.54
C GLU A 63 8.30 -0.68 15.30
N LYS A 64 9.25 -0.01 14.62
CA LYS A 64 10.46 0.54 15.25
C LYS A 64 10.18 1.75 16.14
N SER A 65 9.16 2.52 15.81
CA SER A 65 8.82 3.75 16.53
C SER A 65 7.95 3.46 17.76
N ASN A 66 7.08 2.45 17.69
CA ASN A 66 6.17 2.02 18.76
C ASN A 66 6.19 0.49 18.94
N PRO A 67 7.22 -0.08 19.58
CA PRO A 67 7.45 -1.54 19.61
C PRO A 67 6.51 -2.34 20.52
N THR A 68 5.57 -1.69 21.23
CA THR A 68 4.76 -2.33 22.29
C THR A 68 3.32 -2.57 21.87
N GLU A 69 2.74 -1.67 21.09
CA GLU A 69 1.39 -1.78 20.50
C GLU A 69 1.28 -0.78 19.35
N GLY A 70 0.72 -1.22 18.22
CA GLY A 70 0.57 -0.36 17.05
C GLY A 70 -0.53 0.67 17.25
N ASP A 71 -0.21 1.94 16.94
CA ASP A 71 -1.17 3.03 17.05
C ASP A 71 -2.28 2.94 15.99
N ASP A 72 -3.33 3.75 16.13
CA ASP A 72 -4.47 3.74 15.20
C ASP A 72 -4.03 3.93 13.73
N LYS A 73 -2.97 4.70 13.49
CA LYS A 73 -2.46 4.94 12.13
C LYS A 73 -1.77 3.70 11.58
N GLU A 74 -0.95 3.05 12.38
CA GLU A 74 -0.34 1.76 12.03
C GLU A 74 -1.42 0.73 11.71
N GLN A 75 -2.46 0.63 12.55
CA GLN A 75 -3.56 -0.31 12.35
C GLN A 75 -4.34 -0.03 11.06
N ASP A 76 -4.59 1.24 10.73
CA ASP A 76 -5.26 1.62 9.49
C ASP A 76 -4.41 1.30 8.25
N VAL A 77 -3.10 1.57 8.30
CA VAL A 77 -2.15 1.22 7.23
C VAL A 77 -2.06 -0.30 7.08
N ALA A 78 -1.94 -1.03 8.18
CA ALA A 78 -1.89 -2.49 8.19
C ALA A 78 -3.17 -3.09 7.61
N ARG A 79 -4.35 -2.57 7.99
CA ARG A 79 -5.62 -3.02 7.44
C ARG A 79 -5.69 -2.84 5.93
N LEU A 80 -5.25 -1.70 5.41
CA LEU A 80 -5.20 -1.47 3.97
C LEU A 80 -4.21 -2.42 3.28
N PHE A 81 -3.01 -2.59 3.85
CA PHE A 81 -1.99 -3.52 3.35
C PHE A 81 -2.52 -4.95 3.25
N TYR A 82 -3.08 -5.49 4.33
CA TYR A 82 -3.64 -6.85 4.37
C TYR A 82 -4.83 -7.02 3.43
N THR A 83 -5.64 -5.98 3.23
CA THR A 83 -6.73 -6.04 2.24
C THR A 83 -6.18 -6.11 0.80
N LEU A 84 -5.01 -5.52 0.53
CA LEU A 84 -4.35 -5.53 -0.77
C LEU A 84 -3.52 -6.80 -1.04
N GLU A 85 -3.25 -7.63 -0.03
CA GLU A 85 -2.45 -8.86 -0.19
C GLU A 85 -2.89 -9.74 -1.37
N PRO A 86 -4.18 -10.02 -1.60
CA PRO A 86 -4.61 -10.81 -2.75
C PRO A 86 -4.13 -10.22 -4.10
N ALA A 87 -4.04 -8.89 -4.21
CA ALA A 87 -3.53 -8.20 -5.39
C ALA A 87 -2.00 -8.28 -5.47
N PHE A 88 -1.29 -8.11 -4.34
CA PHE A 88 0.17 -8.26 -4.28
C PHE A 88 0.62 -9.67 -4.67
N GLU A 89 -0.04 -10.69 -4.13
CA GLU A 89 0.20 -12.09 -4.47
C GLU A 89 -0.03 -12.37 -5.96
N LEU A 90 -1.07 -11.79 -6.55
CA LEU A 90 -1.31 -11.89 -7.98
C LEU A 90 -0.15 -11.27 -8.77
N ALA A 91 0.30 -10.07 -8.43
CA ALA A 91 1.41 -9.41 -9.11
C ALA A 91 2.74 -10.19 -9.03
N LYS A 92 2.93 -11.04 -8.01
CA LYS A 92 4.11 -11.90 -7.84
C LYS A 92 4.12 -13.11 -8.77
N LEU A 93 2.99 -13.47 -9.38
CA LEU A 93 2.94 -14.56 -10.35
C LEU A 93 3.73 -14.21 -11.62
N LYS A 94 4.24 -15.24 -12.30
CA LYS A 94 4.87 -15.08 -13.62
C LYS A 94 3.82 -14.79 -14.70
N ASP A 95 2.68 -15.44 -14.59
CA ASP A 95 1.49 -15.22 -15.41
C ASP A 95 0.25 -15.53 -14.56
N LYS A 96 -0.90 -14.99 -14.96
CA LYS A 96 -2.18 -15.15 -14.26
C LYS A 96 -3.10 -16.09 -15.04
N THR A 97 -3.89 -16.88 -14.32
CA THR A 97 -5.04 -17.56 -14.92
C THR A 97 -6.35 -16.86 -14.54
N LYS A 98 -7.42 -17.15 -15.28
CA LYS A 98 -8.78 -16.72 -14.90
C LYS A 98 -9.18 -17.21 -13.50
N LYS A 99 -8.69 -18.40 -13.11
CA LYS A 99 -8.96 -18.98 -11.79
C LYS A 99 -8.24 -18.20 -10.68
N ASP A 100 -7.01 -17.76 -10.91
CA ASP A 100 -6.27 -16.93 -9.96
C ASP A 100 -7.00 -15.61 -9.73
N CYS A 101 -7.41 -14.95 -10.83
CA CYS A 101 -8.19 -13.72 -10.78
C CYS A 101 -9.50 -13.86 -9.98
N ALA A 102 -10.28 -14.90 -10.28
CA ALA A 102 -11.55 -15.14 -9.59
C ALA A 102 -11.35 -15.45 -8.11
N ARG A 103 -10.33 -16.26 -7.78
CA ARG A 103 -9.98 -16.59 -6.40
C ARG A 103 -9.57 -15.34 -5.61
N LYS A 104 -8.64 -14.54 -6.13
CA LYS A 104 -8.19 -13.32 -5.44
C LYS A 104 -9.30 -12.31 -5.23
N LYS A 105 -10.21 -12.19 -6.20
CA LYS A 105 -11.41 -11.37 -6.04
C LYS A 105 -12.29 -11.88 -4.89
N GLN A 106 -12.51 -13.19 -4.83
CA GLN A 106 -13.29 -13.81 -3.76
C GLN A 106 -12.63 -13.66 -2.38
N ASP A 107 -11.30 -13.80 -2.30
CA ASP A 107 -10.52 -13.60 -1.07
C ASP A 107 -10.78 -12.19 -0.49
N VAL A 108 -10.72 -11.15 -1.33
CA VAL A 108 -11.04 -9.77 -0.92
C VAL A 108 -12.49 -9.61 -0.47
N MET A 109 -13.45 -10.12 -1.25
CA MET A 109 -14.88 -9.99 -0.91
C MET A 109 -15.23 -10.70 0.40
N THR A 110 -14.60 -11.84 0.66
CA THR A 110 -14.82 -12.60 1.91
C THR A 110 -14.18 -11.88 3.10
N GLY A 111 -13.01 -11.26 2.91
CA GLY A 111 -12.32 -10.51 3.96
C GLY A 111 -12.92 -9.14 4.30
N ASP A 112 -13.72 -8.55 3.40
CA ASP A 112 -14.31 -7.22 3.58
C ASP A 112 -15.37 -7.14 4.69
N ASN A 113 -15.95 -8.30 5.06
CA ASN A 113 -16.93 -8.46 6.14
C ASN A 113 -18.12 -7.46 6.09
N GLN A 114 -18.48 -7.01 4.89
CA GLN A 114 -19.67 -6.20 4.67
C GLN A 114 -20.92 -7.09 4.67
N ALA A 115 -22.08 -6.52 5.02
CA ALA A 115 -23.36 -7.20 4.81
C ALA A 115 -23.56 -7.54 3.33
N GLU A 116 -24.35 -8.57 3.03
CA GLU A 116 -24.50 -9.13 1.67
C GLU A 116 -24.88 -8.09 0.60
N ASP A 117 -25.64 -7.06 0.98
CA ASP A 117 -26.08 -5.97 0.10
C ASP A 117 -25.33 -4.64 0.32
N ALA A 118 -24.37 -4.60 1.24
CA ALA A 118 -23.60 -3.38 1.51
C ALA A 118 -22.51 -3.19 0.44
N PRO A 119 -22.21 -1.94 0.05
CA PRO A 119 -21.10 -1.68 -0.86
C PRO A 119 -19.78 -2.07 -0.20
N ALA A 120 -18.84 -2.56 -1.00
CA ALA A 120 -17.51 -2.90 -0.51
C ALA A 120 -16.86 -1.71 0.23
N SER A 121 -16.09 -2.00 1.28
CA SER A 121 -15.35 -0.98 2.03
C SER A 121 -14.35 -0.25 1.12
N PRO A 122 -13.86 0.94 1.52
CA PRO A 122 -12.82 1.64 0.76
C PRO A 122 -11.58 0.77 0.50
N ASN A 123 -11.13 -0.01 1.49
CA ASN A 123 -9.97 -0.88 1.36
C ASN A 123 -10.23 -2.00 0.35
N ALA A 124 -11.39 -2.65 0.43
CA ALA A 124 -11.74 -3.72 -0.50
C ALA A 124 -11.94 -3.18 -1.92
N LYS A 125 -12.55 -2.01 -2.10
CA LYS A 125 -12.65 -1.36 -3.42
C LYS A 125 -11.28 -1.12 -4.04
N GLU A 126 -10.31 -0.69 -3.23
CA GLU A 126 -8.94 -0.47 -3.69
C GLU A 126 -8.24 -1.78 -4.11
N ALA A 127 -8.41 -2.85 -3.34
CA ALA A 127 -7.88 -4.15 -3.70
C ALA A 127 -8.55 -4.73 -4.96
N LEU A 128 -9.88 -4.65 -5.04
CA LEU A 128 -10.67 -5.13 -6.17
C LEU A 128 -10.29 -4.45 -7.48
N ARG A 129 -10.08 -3.11 -7.48
CA ARG A 129 -9.68 -2.41 -8.70
C ARG A 129 -8.28 -2.82 -9.16
N TRP A 130 -7.35 -3.08 -8.24
CA TRP A 130 -6.00 -3.56 -8.59
C TRP A 130 -6.04 -4.96 -9.21
N ILE A 131 -6.83 -5.85 -8.62
CA ILE A 131 -7.08 -7.19 -9.18
C ILE A 131 -7.68 -7.05 -10.58
N GLU A 132 -8.69 -6.19 -10.76
CA GLU A 132 -9.30 -5.97 -12.07
C GLU A 132 -8.29 -5.45 -13.09
N LEU A 133 -7.44 -4.49 -12.71
CA LEU A 133 -6.41 -3.96 -13.60
C LEU A 133 -5.41 -5.04 -14.04
N LEU A 134 -4.95 -5.86 -13.08
CA LEU A 134 -4.04 -6.97 -13.36
C LEU A 134 -4.70 -8.04 -14.22
N CYS A 135 -6.00 -8.28 -14.02
CA CYS A 135 -6.77 -9.33 -14.66
C CYS A 135 -7.38 -8.97 -16.01
N LYS A 136 -7.31 -7.70 -16.42
CA LYS A 136 -7.54 -7.23 -17.79
C LYS A 136 -6.37 -7.60 -18.69
#